data_AF-A0AA39LDQ7-F1
#
_entry.id   AF-A0AA39LDQ7-F1
#
_cell.length_a   1.000
_cell.length_b   1.000
_cell.length_c   1.000
_cell.angle_alpha   90.00
_cell.angle_beta   90.00
_cell.angle_gamma   90.00
#
_symmetry.space_group_name_H-M   'P 1'
#
loop_
_entity.id
_entity.type
_entity.pdbx_description
1 polymer ?
#
loop_
_entity_poly.entity_id
_entity_poly.type
_entity_poly.pdbx_seq_one_letter_code
_entity_poly.pdbx_strand_id
1 'polypeptide(L)'
;MLLYLLFVVTSCGRYIDAISGIAHKITKREKAFDLARIEAALEAEEDAERDMLDARNVHALSSRDQALQDDRCQTKCNDHLRSGLDMVKAHTSFGSIGVPSVIDETDLRMFCRLDAQHDHCLRDCGFSIQFNMRDYVCKDNFDLMLTHVPCYVFAAPVLKRQCGPSVCGPYADLEATLIGFANRCRTLICDLSCTEKVLMNRCGPVAGEQAAHFLRDYSRQQVSTWISDLANSMEKPVHAVIPRSCSRVFCENYDTRSANCTMPMHRRL
;
A
#
# COMPACT_ATOMS: atom_id res chain seq x y z
N MET A 1 35.94 45.81 54.51
CA MET A 1 36.18 46.16 55.92
C MET A 1 34.95 46.92 56.40
N LEU A 2 34.05 46.48 57.29
CA LEU A 2 33.92 45.43 58.33
C LEU A 2 32.43 44.99 58.32
N LEU A 3 32.05 43.70 58.36
CA LEU A 3 31.69 42.91 59.56
C LEU A 3 30.71 43.63 60.52
N TYR A 4 29.41 43.31 60.51
CA TYR A 4 28.67 42.20 61.18
C TYR A 4 28.06 42.61 62.54
N LEU A 5 27.00 41.88 62.94
CA LEU A 5 26.28 41.79 64.24
C LEU A 5 24.87 42.45 64.22
N LEU A 6 23.74 41.89 64.70
CA LEU A 6 23.37 40.67 65.45
C LEU A 6 21.80 40.55 65.50
N PHE A 7 21.26 39.34 65.35
CA PHE A 7 20.24 38.62 66.16
C PHE A 7 18.75 39.03 66.41
N VAL A 8 17.95 37.95 66.63
CA VAL A 8 16.64 37.73 67.34
C VAL A 8 15.34 37.98 66.53
N VAL A 9 14.63 36.98 65.99
CA VAL A 9 13.73 35.93 66.57
C VAL A 9 12.29 36.44 66.93
N THR A 10 11.32 35.94 66.15
CA THR A 10 9.88 35.65 66.40
C THR A 10 8.87 36.75 66.79
N SER A 11 7.77 36.79 66.01
CA SER A 11 6.36 36.91 66.45
C SER A 11 5.45 36.61 65.24
N CYS A 12 4.93 35.39 65.09
CA CYS A 12 3.56 34.98 65.38
C CYS A 12 2.45 35.93 64.87
N GLY A 13 1.67 35.46 63.88
CA GLY A 13 0.44 36.10 63.40
C GLY A 13 -0.25 35.28 62.31
N ARG A 14 -1.01 34.25 62.73
CA ARG A 14 -1.98 33.51 61.89
C ARG A 14 -3.30 34.29 61.84
N TYR A 15 -3.95 34.39 60.68
CA TYR A 15 -5.41 34.19 60.44
C TYR A 15 -5.69 34.32 58.92
N ILE A 16 -5.91 33.19 58.23
CA ILE A 16 -7.13 32.78 57.48
C ILE A 16 -7.62 33.77 56.40
N ASP A 17 -7.50 33.39 55.12
CA ASP A 17 -8.68 33.26 54.25
C ASP A 17 -8.42 32.43 52.98
N ALA A 18 -9.49 31.75 52.57
CA ALA A 18 -9.57 30.66 51.62
C ALA A 18 -9.37 31.07 50.15
N ILE A 19 -8.61 30.27 49.38
CA ILE A 19 -8.88 30.05 47.95
C ILE A 19 -8.69 28.57 47.62
N SER A 20 -9.82 27.89 47.55
CA SER A 20 -10.19 26.78 46.66
C SER A 20 -9.06 26.08 45.92
N GLY A 21 -8.81 24.82 46.31
CA GLY A 21 -8.04 23.88 45.51
C GLY A 21 -8.76 23.58 44.20
N ILE A 22 -8.26 24.16 43.11
CA ILE A 22 -8.50 23.63 41.77
C ILE A 22 -7.47 22.52 41.56
N ALA A 23 -7.85 21.31 41.95
CA ALA A 23 -7.23 20.11 41.42
C ALA A 23 -7.51 20.12 39.91
N HIS A 24 -6.51 20.48 39.10
CA HIS A 24 -6.53 20.14 37.69
C HIS A 24 -6.59 18.62 37.59
N LYS A 25 -7.79 18.10 37.33
CA LYS A 25 -7.98 16.72 36.88
C LYS A 25 -7.23 16.63 35.55
N ILE A 26 -6.00 16.10 35.60
CA ILE A 26 -5.32 15.59 34.41
C ILE A 26 -6.18 14.42 33.96
N THR A 27 -7.15 14.67 33.09
CA THR A 27 -7.77 13.63 32.29
C THR A 27 -6.66 12.99 31.49
N LYS A 28 -6.26 11.80 31.93
CA LYS A 28 -5.34 10.92 31.24
C LYS A 28 -5.91 10.74 29.83
N ARG A 29 -5.34 11.43 28.83
CA ARG A 29 -5.63 11.17 27.42
C ARG A 29 -5.31 9.71 27.20
N GLU A 30 -6.34 8.89 26.95
CA GLU A 30 -6.13 7.56 26.40
C GLU A 30 -5.27 7.72 25.16
N LYS A 31 -4.15 7.00 25.13
CA LYS A 31 -3.14 7.17 24.10
C LYS A 31 -3.77 6.74 22.79
N ALA A 32 -3.63 7.53 21.73
CA ALA A 32 -4.10 7.18 20.38
C ALA A 32 -3.65 5.77 19.91
N PHE A 33 -2.57 5.25 20.49
CA PHE A 33 -2.08 3.89 20.30
C PHE A 33 -3.00 2.79 20.86
N ASP A 34 -3.71 3.05 21.96
CA ASP A 34 -4.67 2.08 22.52
C ASP A 34 -5.92 2.00 21.64
N LEU A 35 -6.33 3.11 21.02
CA LEU A 35 -7.46 3.14 20.09
C LEU A 35 -7.14 2.36 18.80
N ALA A 36 -5.97 2.58 18.19
CA ALA A 36 -5.56 1.86 16.99
C ALA A 36 -5.42 0.34 17.22
N ARG A 37 -5.01 -0.09 18.42
CA ARG A 37 -4.95 -1.51 18.78
C ARG A 37 -6.35 -2.11 18.99
N ILE A 38 -7.27 -1.35 19.58
CA ILE A 38 -8.66 -1.77 19.76
C ILE A 38 -9.36 -1.87 18.40
N GLU A 39 -9.13 -0.91 17.50
CA GLU A 39 -9.64 -0.95 16.13
C GLU A 39 -9.12 -2.18 15.36
N ALA A 40 -7.82 -2.46 15.42
CA ALA A 40 -7.24 -3.63 14.75
C ALA A 40 -7.73 -4.97 15.32
N ALA A 41 -8.02 -5.04 16.63
CA ALA A 41 -8.56 -6.24 17.26
C ALA A 41 -10.04 -6.48 16.90
N LEU A 42 -10.83 -5.41 16.82
CA LEU A 42 -12.22 -5.47 16.37
C LEU A 42 -12.32 -5.86 14.90
N GLU A 43 -11.45 -5.33 14.05
CA GLU A 43 -11.40 -5.66 12.61
C GLU A 43 -11.11 -7.17 12.39
N ALA A 44 -10.20 -7.75 13.17
CA ALA A 44 -9.90 -9.19 13.09
C ALA A 44 -11.06 -10.09 13.58
N GLU A 45 -11.88 -9.60 14.51
CA GLU A 45 -13.05 -10.33 15.03
C GLU A 45 -14.23 -10.27 14.04
N GLU A 46 -14.46 -9.12 13.42
CA GLU A 46 -15.44 -8.94 12.35
C GLU A 46 -15.10 -9.77 11.11
N ASP A 47 -13.83 -9.83 10.71
CA ASP A 47 -13.36 -10.67 9.59
C ASP A 47 -13.68 -12.16 9.85
N ALA A 48 -13.45 -12.65 11.07
CA ALA A 48 -13.71 -14.03 11.44
C ALA A 48 -15.21 -14.38 11.53
N GLU A 49 -16.04 -13.45 12.01
CA GLU A 49 -17.50 -13.64 12.06
C GLU A 49 -18.11 -13.69 10.66
N ARG A 50 -17.53 -12.93 9.72
CA ARG A 50 -18.00 -12.83 8.35
C ARG A 50 -17.66 -14.04 7.48
N ASP A 51 -16.47 -14.63 7.66
CA ASP A 51 -16.12 -15.92 7.06
C ASP A 51 -17.15 -17.01 7.39
N MET A 52 -17.82 -16.93 8.55
CA MET A 52 -18.90 -17.84 8.93
C MET A 52 -20.25 -17.49 8.28
N LEU A 53 -20.52 -16.21 8.00
CA LEU A 53 -21.76 -15.74 7.39
C LEU A 53 -21.80 -15.95 5.87
N ASP A 54 -20.66 -15.81 5.19
CA ASP A 54 -20.53 -16.05 3.75
C ASP A 54 -20.78 -17.54 3.39
N ALA A 55 -20.59 -18.45 4.34
CA ALA A 55 -20.97 -19.85 4.18
C ALA A 55 -22.49 -20.10 4.13
N ARG A 56 -23.34 -19.09 4.44
CA ARG A 56 -24.75 -19.31 4.78
C ARG A 56 -25.80 -18.67 3.86
N ASN A 57 -25.44 -17.80 2.90
CA ASN A 57 -26.43 -17.04 2.15
C ASN A 57 -26.52 -17.37 0.66
N VAL A 58 -27.71 -17.78 0.20
CA VAL A 58 -28.09 -17.89 -1.21
C VAL A 58 -29.52 -17.36 -1.38
N HIS A 59 -29.72 -16.27 -2.13
CA HIS A 59 -31.03 -15.91 -2.66
C HIS A 59 -30.92 -15.25 -4.05
N ALA A 60 -31.81 -15.68 -4.97
CA ALA A 60 -31.72 -15.44 -6.41
C ALA A 60 -32.53 -14.21 -6.87
N LEU A 61 -31.84 -13.27 -7.54
CA LEU A 61 -32.39 -12.25 -8.42
C LEU A 61 -32.19 -12.69 -9.89
N SER A 62 -32.84 -12.04 -10.85
CA SER A 62 -32.62 -12.32 -12.29
C SER A 62 -31.16 -11.99 -12.66
N SER A 63 -30.47 -12.85 -13.41
CA SER A 63 -29.03 -12.73 -13.67
C SER A 63 -28.63 -11.41 -14.36
N ARG A 64 -29.54 -10.79 -15.11
CA ARG A 64 -29.30 -9.50 -15.76
C ARG A 64 -29.46 -8.32 -14.79
N ASP A 65 -30.38 -8.42 -13.84
CA ASP A 65 -30.58 -7.41 -12.82
C ASP A 65 -29.52 -7.50 -11.72
N GLN A 66 -28.99 -8.70 -11.45
CA GLN A 66 -27.80 -8.93 -10.63
C GLN A 66 -26.58 -8.25 -11.24
N ALA A 67 -26.23 -8.56 -12.49
CA ALA A 67 -25.08 -7.94 -13.15
C ALA A 67 -25.14 -6.40 -13.18
N LEU A 68 -26.33 -5.82 -13.42
CA LEU A 68 -26.53 -4.37 -13.38
C LEU A 68 -26.46 -3.77 -11.96
N GLN A 69 -26.84 -4.53 -10.94
CA GLN A 69 -26.67 -4.12 -9.54
C GLN A 69 -25.21 -4.24 -9.11
N ASP A 70 -24.50 -5.29 -9.54
CA ASP A 70 -23.10 -5.55 -9.25
C ASP A 70 -22.22 -4.45 -9.85
N ASP A 71 -22.45 -4.06 -11.11
CA ASP A 71 -21.74 -2.94 -11.77
C ASP A 71 -21.95 -1.61 -11.03
N ARG A 72 -23.19 -1.34 -10.57
CA ARG A 72 -23.49 -0.14 -9.78
C ARG A 72 -22.82 -0.19 -8.41
N CYS A 73 -22.80 -1.35 -7.78
CA CYS A 73 -22.18 -1.57 -6.47
C CYS A 73 -20.68 -1.35 -6.56
N GLN A 74 -20.02 -1.98 -7.55
CA GLN A 74 -18.61 -1.81 -7.83
C GLN A 74 -18.25 -0.34 -8.12
N THR A 75 -19.04 0.33 -8.96
CA THR A 75 -18.84 1.76 -9.28
C THR A 75 -18.90 2.61 -8.01
N LYS A 76 -19.87 2.35 -7.13
CA LYS A 76 -20.00 3.05 -5.84
C LYS A 76 -18.80 2.81 -4.92
N CYS A 77 -18.32 1.57 -4.82
CA CYS A 77 -17.11 1.26 -4.05
C CYS A 77 -15.89 2.01 -4.62
N ASN A 78 -15.72 1.98 -5.93
CA ASN A 78 -14.63 2.67 -6.63
C ASN A 78 -14.69 4.19 -6.43
N ASP A 79 -15.88 4.79 -6.48
CA ASP A 79 -16.07 6.22 -6.22
C ASP A 79 -15.78 6.60 -4.76
N HIS A 80 -16.15 5.74 -3.81
CA HIS A 80 -15.82 5.96 -2.41
C HIS A 80 -14.31 5.88 -2.17
N LEU A 81 -13.62 4.89 -2.77
CA LEU A 81 -12.17 4.81 -2.70
C LEU A 81 -11.52 6.05 -3.33
N ARG A 82 -11.95 6.44 -4.52
CA ARG A 82 -11.40 7.61 -5.23
C ARG A 82 -11.54 8.89 -4.41
N SER A 83 -12.72 9.16 -3.88
CA SER A 83 -12.94 10.33 -3.02
C SER A 83 -12.16 10.25 -1.70
N GLY A 84 -11.96 9.05 -1.15
CA GLY A 84 -11.09 8.83 0.00
C GLY A 84 -9.62 9.16 -0.29
N LEU A 85 -9.12 8.73 -1.45
CA LEU A 85 -7.73 8.95 -1.86
C LEU A 85 -7.38 10.42 -2.09
N ASP A 86 -8.36 11.31 -2.29
CA ASP A 86 -8.13 12.77 -2.33
C ASP A 86 -7.61 13.31 -0.98
N MET A 87 -7.82 12.58 0.12
CA MET A 87 -7.27 12.91 1.45
C MET A 87 -5.85 12.39 1.66
N VAL A 88 -5.34 11.53 0.76
CA VAL A 88 -4.00 10.93 0.84
C VAL A 88 -3.04 11.71 -0.05
N LYS A 89 -1.96 12.21 0.53
CA LYS A 89 -0.92 12.87 -0.27
C LYS A 89 -0.09 11.82 -0.98
N ALA A 90 -0.08 11.91 -2.30
CA ALA A 90 0.67 11.01 -3.17
C ALA A 90 1.46 11.75 -4.25
N HIS A 91 2.53 11.11 -4.74
CA HIS A 91 3.24 11.47 -5.96
C HIS A 91 2.79 10.57 -7.12
N THR A 92 3.00 10.96 -8.37
CA THR A 92 2.58 10.17 -9.55
C THR A 92 3.78 9.61 -10.34
N SER A 93 4.88 9.33 -9.65
CA SER A 93 6.18 9.17 -10.30
C SER A 93 6.57 7.74 -10.67
N PHE A 94 5.76 6.75 -10.31
CA PHE A 94 6.06 5.33 -10.57
C PHE A 94 5.49 4.79 -11.89
N GLY A 95 4.83 5.63 -12.69
CA GLY A 95 4.37 5.25 -14.02
C GLY A 95 3.38 4.07 -13.98
N SER A 96 3.75 2.96 -14.61
CA SER A 96 2.94 1.73 -14.63
C SER A 96 3.18 0.78 -13.44
N ILE A 97 4.06 1.10 -12.49
CA ILE A 97 4.26 0.30 -11.28
C ILE A 97 3.13 0.61 -10.29
N GLY A 98 2.32 -0.40 -9.98
CA GLY A 98 1.10 -0.23 -9.18
C GLY A 98 1.30 -0.20 -7.67
N VAL A 99 2.39 0.37 -7.15
CA VAL A 99 2.63 0.52 -5.69
C VAL A 99 2.03 1.84 -5.16
N PRO A 100 1.75 1.96 -3.85
CA PRO A 100 1.19 3.19 -3.32
C PRO A 100 2.27 4.27 -3.32
N SER A 101 1.98 5.41 -3.92
CA SER A 101 2.94 6.50 -4.11
C SER A 101 2.80 7.57 -3.03
N VAL A 102 2.67 7.15 -1.76
CA VAL A 102 2.41 8.04 -0.61
C VAL A 102 3.66 8.81 -0.17
N ILE A 103 3.48 9.91 0.57
CA ILE A 103 4.62 10.75 1.00
C ILE A 103 5.16 10.47 2.41
N ASP A 104 4.34 9.93 3.32
CA ASP A 104 4.73 9.68 4.70
C ASP A 104 3.93 8.53 5.33
N GLU A 105 4.23 8.23 6.60
CA GLU A 105 3.58 7.18 7.39
C GLU A 105 2.07 7.40 7.56
N THR A 106 1.65 8.65 7.74
CA THR A 106 0.24 8.99 7.96
C THR A 106 -0.54 8.73 6.68
N ASP A 107 0.01 9.14 5.54
CA ASP A 107 -0.56 8.89 4.22
C ASP A 107 -0.57 7.39 3.89
N LEU A 108 0.48 6.63 4.26
CA LEU A 108 0.50 5.17 4.08
C LEU A 108 -0.57 4.47 4.91
N ARG A 109 -0.75 4.86 6.18
CA ARG A 109 -1.83 4.32 7.03
C ARG A 109 -3.21 4.63 6.47
N MET A 110 -3.42 5.88 6.04
CA MET A 110 -4.69 6.31 5.48
C MET A 110 -5.00 5.56 4.18
N PHE A 111 -4.00 5.41 3.30
CA PHE A 111 -4.10 4.58 2.10
C PHE A 111 -4.54 3.16 2.44
N CYS A 112 -3.84 2.50 3.37
CA CYS A 112 -4.15 1.13 3.77
C CYS A 112 -5.56 0.97 4.37
N ARG A 113 -6.03 1.96 5.15
CA ARG A 113 -7.39 1.97 5.69
C ARG A 113 -8.45 2.11 4.59
N LEU A 114 -8.25 3.02 3.64
CA LEU A 114 -9.18 3.23 2.54
C LEU A 114 -9.24 2.01 1.61
N ASP A 115 -8.10 1.39 1.35
CA ASP A 115 -8.00 0.18 0.55
C ASP A 115 -8.69 -1.01 1.25
N ALA A 116 -8.54 -1.14 2.57
CA ALA A 116 -9.29 -2.12 3.38
C ALA A 116 -10.81 -1.94 3.30
N GLN A 117 -11.29 -0.69 3.39
CA GLN A 117 -12.71 -0.38 3.25
C GLN A 117 -13.24 -0.67 1.84
N HIS A 118 -12.41 -0.45 0.82
CA HIS A 118 -12.74 -0.77 -0.56
C HIS A 118 -12.82 -2.27 -0.81
N ASP A 119 -11.85 -3.04 -0.32
CA ASP A 119 -11.84 -4.51 -0.35
C ASP A 119 -13.09 -5.08 0.32
N HIS A 120 -13.46 -4.56 1.50
CA HIS A 120 -14.71 -4.93 2.18
C HIS A 120 -15.93 -4.61 1.33
N CYS A 121 -16.04 -3.38 0.80
CA CYS A 121 -17.14 -2.96 -0.06
C CYS A 121 -17.30 -3.87 -1.29
N LEU A 122 -16.19 -4.24 -1.93
CA LEU A 122 -16.22 -5.13 -3.10
C LEU A 122 -16.68 -6.55 -2.75
N ARG A 123 -16.28 -7.07 -1.58
CA ARG A 123 -16.77 -8.37 -1.08
C ARG A 123 -18.27 -8.33 -0.79
N ASP A 124 -18.79 -7.23 -0.23
CA ASP A 124 -20.24 -7.04 -0.01
C ASP A 124 -21.02 -7.09 -1.32
N CYS A 125 -20.41 -6.56 -2.38
CA CYS A 125 -20.94 -6.60 -3.73
C CYS A 125 -20.77 -7.98 -4.41
N GLY A 126 -20.18 -8.98 -3.75
CA GLY A 126 -19.97 -10.32 -4.29
C GLY A 126 -18.73 -10.51 -5.17
N PHE A 127 -17.83 -9.52 -5.20
CA PHE A 127 -16.57 -9.64 -5.95
C PHE A 127 -15.49 -10.34 -5.12
N SER A 128 -14.75 -11.25 -5.78
CA SER A 128 -13.53 -11.82 -5.20
C SER A 128 -12.30 -11.03 -5.67
N ILE A 129 -11.43 -10.66 -4.73
CA ILE A 129 -10.20 -9.91 -5.02
C ILE A 129 -9.03 -10.89 -4.98
N GLN A 130 -8.32 -11.02 -6.09
CA GLN A 130 -7.29 -12.06 -6.30
C GLN A 130 -5.87 -11.62 -5.87
N PHE A 131 -5.49 -10.37 -6.14
CA PHE A 131 -4.28 -9.76 -5.60
C PHE A 131 -4.54 -8.28 -5.33
N ASN A 132 -4.40 -7.90 -4.06
CA ASN A 132 -4.54 -6.53 -3.63
C ASN A 132 -3.19 -5.97 -3.18
N MET A 133 -2.97 -4.69 -3.48
CA MET A 133 -1.90 -3.88 -2.91
C MET A 133 -1.90 -3.92 -1.38
N ARG A 134 -3.09 -4.04 -0.75
CA ARG A 134 -3.24 -4.26 0.69
C ARG A 134 -2.48 -5.48 1.20
N ASP A 135 -2.60 -6.62 0.53
CA ASP A 135 -1.99 -7.85 1.05
C ASP A 135 -0.47 -7.72 1.07
N TYR A 136 0.12 -7.26 -0.03
CA TYR A 136 1.57 -7.10 -0.08
C TYR A 136 2.08 -5.94 0.78
N VAL A 137 1.53 -4.73 0.60
CA VAL A 137 2.09 -3.52 1.20
C VAL A 137 1.55 -3.30 2.61
N CYS A 138 0.24 -3.41 2.81
CA CYS A 138 -0.38 -3.02 4.08
C CYS A 138 -0.34 -4.11 5.15
N LYS A 139 -0.43 -5.39 4.76
CA LYS A 139 -0.38 -6.52 5.70
C LYS A 139 1.05 -7.03 5.87
N ASP A 140 1.70 -7.41 4.77
CA ASP A 140 2.96 -8.18 4.87
C ASP A 140 4.21 -7.29 4.96
N ASN A 141 4.19 -6.10 4.36
CA ASN A 141 5.39 -5.28 4.19
C ASN A 141 5.22 -3.80 4.59
N PHE A 142 4.35 -3.50 5.55
CA PHE A 142 4.05 -2.11 5.92
C PHE A 142 5.31 -1.36 6.41
N ASP A 143 6.01 -1.95 7.39
CA ASP A 143 7.22 -1.35 7.95
C ASP A 143 8.34 -1.23 6.91
N LEU A 144 8.48 -2.24 6.05
CA LEU A 144 9.49 -2.23 4.99
C LEU A 144 9.20 -1.13 3.96
N MET A 145 7.95 -1.01 3.50
CA MET A 145 7.51 0.09 2.63
C MET A 145 7.82 1.44 3.27
N LEU A 146 7.53 1.60 4.55
CA LEU A 146 7.78 2.84 5.29
C LEU A 146 9.27 3.22 5.29
N THR A 147 10.20 2.25 5.37
CA THR A 147 11.64 2.54 5.27
C THR A 147 12.05 3.09 3.89
N HIS A 148 11.30 2.78 2.83
CA HIS A 148 11.60 3.19 1.47
C HIS A 148 10.92 4.51 1.05
N VAL A 149 9.81 4.89 1.72
CA VAL A 149 9.06 6.13 1.45
C VAL A 149 9.97 7.37 1.35
N PRO A 150 10.92 7.63 2.27
CA PRO A 150 11.78 8.80 2.17
C PRO A 150 12.60 8.85 0.87
N CYS A 151 13.11 7.71 0.41
CA CYS A 151 13.84 7.60 -0.85
C CYS A 151 12.92 7.86 -2.06
N TYR A 152 11.72 7.29 -2.05
CA TYR A 152 10.73 7.48 -3.12
C TYR A 152 10.31 8.95 -3.26
N VAL A 153 9.99 9.61 -2.15
CA VAL A 153 9.63 11.03 -2.14
C VAL A 153 10.78 11.90 -2.63
N PHE A 154 12.00 11.62 -2.17
CA PHE A 154 13.18 12.36 -2.60
C PHE A 154 13.46 12.21 -4.10
N ALA A 155 13.26 11.01 -4.65
CA ALA A 155 13.45 10.72 -6.07
C ALA A 155 12.29 11.17 -6.97
N ALA A 156 11.08 11.35 -6.43
CA ALA A 156 9.85 11.58 -7.18
C ALA A 156 9.92 12.71 -8.23
N PRO A 157 10.53 13.89 -7.96
CA PRO A 157 10.64 14.96 -8.96
C PRO A 157 11.51 14.58 -10.17
N VAL A 158 12.46 13.66 -9.99
CA VAL A 158 13.35 13.20 -11.04
C VAL A 158 12.70 12.06 -11.80
N LEU A 159 12.08 11.13 -11.07
CA LEU A 159 11.26 10.06 -11.64
C LEU A 159 10.18 10.62 -12.58
N LYS A 160 9.43 11.64 -12.15
CA LYS A 160 8.40 12.29 -12.98
C LYS A 160 8.94 12.93 -14.27
N ARG A 161 10.22 13.32 -14.29
CA ARG A 161 10.87 13.96 -15.46
C ARG A 161 11.54 12.96 -16.39
N GLN A 162 12.07 11.87 -15.85
CA GLN A 162 12.95 10.93 -16.57
C GLN A 162 12.28 9.58 -16.88
N CYS A 163 11.24 9.23 -16.14
CA CYS A 163 10.46 8.01 -16.31
C CYS A 163 9.00 8.38 -16.58
N GLY A 164 8.14 7.38 -16.77
CA GLY A 164 6.73 7.61 -16.98
C GLY A 164 6.28 7.54 -18.45
N PRO A 165 5.09 8.07 -18.77
CA PRO A 165 4.43 7.86 -20.05
C PRO A 165 5.20 8.35 -21.27
N SER A 166 5.99 9.41 -21.13
CA SER A 166 6.78 9.99 -22.24
C SER A 166 7.94 9.11 -22.68
N VAL A 167 8.38 8.18 -21.82
CA VAL A 167 9.53 7.29 -22.06
C VAL A 167 9.08 5.84 -22.19
N CYS A 168 8.20 5.39 -21.29
CA CYS A 168 7.77 4.00 -21.17
C CYS A 168 6.30 3.77 -21.56
N GLY A 169 5.55 4.84 -21.87
CA GLY A 169 4.15 4.75 -22.27
C GLY A 169 3.94 4.67 -23.79
N PRO A 170 2.69 4.85 -24.25
CA PRO A 170 1.50 5.18 -23.47
C PRO A 170 1.04 4.06 -22.54
N TYR A 171 0.34 4.41 -21.47
CA TYR A 171 -0.32 3.44 -20.59
C TYR A 171 -1.76 3.26 -21.05
N ALA A 172 -2.14 2.02 -21.31
CA ALA A 172 -3.51 1.62 -21.57
C ALA A 172 -4.08 0.90 -20.34
N ASP A 173 -5.40 0.81 -20.28
CA ASP A 173 -6.09 -0.01 -19.30
C ASP A 173 -5.65 -1.48 -19.43
N LEU A 174 -5.66 -2.18 -18.30
CA LEU A 174 -5.26 -3.58 -18.28
C LEU A 174 -6.35 -4.43 -18.92
N GLU A 175 -6.09 -4.88 -20.15
CA GLU A 175 -6.90 -5.92 -20.78
C GLU A 175 -6.49 -7.30 -20.24
N ALA A 176 -7.44 -8.06 -19.68
CA ALA A 176 -7.25 -9.41 -19.18
C ALA A 176 -7.09 -10.44 -20.32
N THR A 177 -6.10 -10.21 -21.19
CA THR A 177 -5.77 -11.04 -22.34
C THR A 177 -4.25 -11.25 -22.42
N LEU A 178 -3.81 -12.28 -23.15
CA LEU A 178 -2.38 -12.51 -23.41
C LEU A 178 -1.67 -11.28 -23.99
N ILE A 179 -2.32 -10.58 -24.90
CA ILE A 179 -1.75 -9.38 -25.57
C ILE A 179 -1.74 -8.20 -24.59
N GLY A 180 -2.82 -8.01 -23.83
CA GLY A 180 -2.93 -6.97 -22.81
C GLY A 180 -1.84 -7.08 -21.75
N PHE A 181 -1.69 -8.27 -21.17
CA PHE A 181 -0.61 -8.55 -20.20
C PHE A 181 0.77 -8.41 -20.83
N ALA A 182 0.96 -8.88 -22.06
CA ALA A 182 2.23 -8.70 -22.75
C ALA A 182 2.62 -7.22 -22.90
N ASN A 183 1.66 -6.36 -23.26
CA ASN A 183 1.85 -4.92 -23.35
C ASN A 183 2.13 -4.31 -21.98
N ARG A 184 1.37 -4.68 -20.95
CA ARG A 184 1.58 -4.18 -19.58
C ARG A 184 2.95 -4.55 -19.03
N CYS A 185 3.44 -5.77 -19.26
CA CYS A 185 4.77 -6.15 -18.83
C CYS A 185 5.87 -5.36 -19.54
N ARG A 186 5.70 -4.98 -20.82
CA ARG A 186 6.69 -4.13 -21.52
C ARG A 186 6.82 -2.76 -20.87
N THR A 187 5.70 -2.10 -20.59
CA THR A 187 5.70 -0.78 -19.94
C THR A 187 6.22 -0.88 -18.51
N LEU A 188 5.79 -1.90 -17.75
CA LEU A 188 6.23 -2.16 -16.38
C LEU A 188 7.74 -2.37 -16.28
N ILE A 189 8.35 -3.19 -17.16
CA ILE A 189 9.79 -3.42 -17.15
C ILE A 189 10.57 -2.14 -17.47
N CYS A 190 10.07 -1.34 -18.41
CA CYS A 190 10.67 -0.05 -18.73
C CYS A 190 10.66 0.87 -17.51
N ASP A 191 9.52 1.01 -16.84
CA ASP A 191 9.38 1.85 -15.65
C ASP A 191 10.21 1.33 -14.47
N LEU A 192 10.25 0.02 -14.23
CA LEU A 192 11.11 -0.60 -13.21
C LEU A 192 12.59 -0.30 -13.47
N SER A 193 13.05 -0.46 -14.71
CA SER A 193 14.45 -0.22 -15.09
C SER A 193 14.82 1.27 -15.00
N CYS A 194 13.89 2.15 -15.38
CA CYS A 194 14.09 3.59 -15.26
C CYS A 194 14.12 4.03 -13.79
N THR A 195 13.16 3.54 -13.02
CA THR A 195 13.00 3.86 -11.59
C THR A 195 14.22 3.41 -10.81
N GLU A 196 14.67 2.16 -10.98
CA GLU A 196 15.89 1.64 -10.35
C GLU A 196 17.09 2.56 -10.59
N LYS A 197 17.35 2.97 -11.84
CA LYS A 197 18.46 3.88 -12.15
C LYS A 197 18.34 5.20 -11.40
N VAL A 198 17.14 5.78 -11.33
CA VAL A 198 16.91 7.03 -10.61
C VAL A 198 17.08 6.84 -9.10
N LEU A 199 16.56 5.76 -8.52
CA LEU A 199 16.68 5.45 -7.10
C LEU A 199 18.14 5.24 -6.70
N MET A 200 18.90 4.47 -7.47
CA MET A 200 20.35 4.26 -7.26
C MET A 200 21.12 5.58 -7.29
N ASN A 201 20.80 6.45 -8.25
CA ASN A 201 21.48 7.74 -8.40
C ASN A 201 21.08 8.77 -7.34
N ARG A 202 19.86 8.71 -6.79
CA ARG A 202 19.35 9.72 -5.85
C ARG A 202 19.48 9.31 -4.40
N CYS A 203 19.19 8.06 -4.08
CA CYS A 203 19.20 7.56 -2.71
C CYS A 203 20.52 6.87 -2.33
N GLY A 204 21.43 6.70 -3.29
CA GLY A 204 22.68 5.97 -3.11
C GLY A 204 22.55 4.47 -3.37
N PRO A 205 23.68 3.75 -3.45
CA PRO A 205 23.71 2.37 -3.93
C PRO A 205 22.97 1.39 -3.02
N VAL A 206 23.01 1.58 -1.70
CA VAL A 206 22.37 0.64 -0.76
C VAL A 206 20.86 0.90 -0.65
N ALA A 207 20.46 2.12 -0.26
CA ALA A 207 19.05 2.44 -0.08
C ALA A 207 18.28 2.44 -1.40
N GLY A 208 18.91 2.89 -2.50
CA GLY A 208 18.31 2.86 -3.83
C GLY A 208 18.10 1.43 -4.34
N GLU A 209 19.04 0.52 -4.10
CA GLU A 209 18.92 -0.89 -4.50
C GLU A 209 17.81 -1.60 -3.73
N GLN A 210 17.77 -1.43 -2.39
CA GLN A 210 16.72 -2.03 -1.56
C GLN A 210 15.33 -1.53 -1.96
N ALA A 211 15.18 -0.22 -2.18
CA ALA A 211 13.92 0.36 -2.63
C ALA A 211 13.54 -0.14 -4.04
N ALA A 212 14.49 -0.25 -4.97
CA ALA A 212 14.23 -0.81 -6.30
C ALA A 212 13.85 -2.31 -6.25
N HIS A 213 14.48 -3.08 -5.36
CA HIS A 213 14.19 -4.49 -5.15
C HIS A 213 12.76 -4.68 -4.65
N PHE A 214 12.32 -3.85 -3.69
CA PHE A 214 10.95 -3.87 -3.19
C PHE A 214 9.92 -3.68 -4.31
N LEU A 215 10.14 -2.69 -5.19
CA LEU A 215 9.25 -2.44 -6.35
C LEU A 215 9.21 -3.63 -7.31
N ARG A 216 10.34 -4.31 -7.52
CA ARG A 216 10.43 -5.51 -8.36
C ARG A 216 9.68 -6.68 -7.75
N ASP A 217 9.82 -6.94 -6.45
CA ASP A 217 9.15 -8.05 -5.79
C ASP A 217 7.63 -7.88 -5.78
N TYR A 218 7.15 -6.67 -5.45
CA TYR A 218 5.74 -6.33 -5.62
C TYR A 218 5.25 -6.60 -7.04
N SER A 219 6.00 -6.11 -8.04
CA SER A 219 5.64 -6.26 -9.46
C SER A 219 5.62 -7.73 -9.90
N ARG A 220 6.52 -8.56 -9.37
CA ARG A 220 6.55 -10.01 -9.64
C ARG A 220 5.29 -10.67 -9.10
N GLN A 221 4.89 -10.37 -7.87
CA GLN A 221 3.70 -10.97 -7.27
C GLN A 221 2.41 -10.51 -7.97
N GLN A 222 2.33 -9.23 -8.34
CA GLN A 222 1.23 -8.68 -9.14
C GLN A 222 1.10 -9.41 -10.48
N VAL A 223 2.20 -9.51 -11.25
CA VAL A 223 2.18 -10.18 -12.56
C VAL A 223 1.92 -11.68 -12.42
N SER A 224 2.44 -12.33 -11.37
CA SER A 224 2.18 -13.74 -11.09
C SER A 224 0.69 -14.01 -10.91
N THR A 225 -0.01 -13.13 -10.18
CA THR A 225 -1.44 -13.27 -9.96
C THR A 225 -2.20 -13.13 -11.27
N TRP A 226 -1.95 -12.05 -12.03
CA TRP A 226 -2.59 -11.84 -13.34
C TRP A 226 -2.47 -13.06 -14.27
N ILE A 227 -1.25 -13.62 -14.37
CA ILE A 227 -1.00 -14.78 -15.23
C ILE A 227 -1.70 -16.03 -14.68
N SER A 228 -1.73 -16.20 -13.35
CA SER A 228 -2.43 -17.33 -12.72
C SER A 228 -3.94 -17.26 -12.98
N ASP A 229 -4.54 -16.08 -12.88
CA ASP A 229 -5.97 -15.87 -13.13
C ASP A 229 -6.33 -16.13 -14.60
N LEU A 230 -5.48 -15.70 -15.52
CA LEU A 230 -5.65 -16.00 -16.95
C LEU A 230 -5.42 -17.48 -17.25
N ALA A 231 -4.45 -18.12 -16.60
CA ALA A 231 -4.20 -19.54 -16.77
C ALA A 231 -5.39 -20.38 -16.28
N ASN A 232 -5.97 -20.00 -15.14
CA ASN A 232 -7.17 -20.60 -14.59
C ASN A 232 -8.38 -20.41 -15.52
N SER A 233 -8.60 -19.20 -16.05
CA SER A 233 -9.72 -18.93 -16.97
C SER A 233 -9.57 -19.63 -18.33
N MET A 234 -8.34 -19.95 -18.73
CA MET A 234 -8.02 -20.70 -19.94
C MET A 234 -7.91 -22.22 -19.72
N GLU A 235 -8.04 -22.71 -18.48
CA GLU A 235 -7.79 -24.09 -18.07
C GLU A 235 -6.43 -24.63 -18.55
N LYS A 236 -5.39 -23.79 -18.46
CA LYS A 236 -4.01 -24.12 -18.88
C LYS A 236 -3.05 -23.99 -17.73
N PRO A 237 -1.92 -24.73 -17.74
CA PRO A 237 -0.89 -24.52 -16.74
C PRO A 237 -0.22 -23.14 -16.93
N VAL A 238 0.11 -22.48 -15.82
CA VAL A 238 0.69 -21.10 -15.79
C VAL A 238 1.84 -20.92 -16.78
N HIS A 239 2.78 -21.85 -16.82
CA HIS A 239 3.96 -21.77 -17.70
C HIS A 239 3.64 -21.74 -19.20
N ALA A 240 2.46 -22.23 -19.61
CA ALA A 240 2.01 -22.20 -21.00
C ALA A 240 1.35 -20.87 -21.40
N VAL A 241 1.06 -20.00 -20.43
CA VAL A 241 0.28 -18.76 -20.60
C VAL A 241 1.14 -17.51 -20.37
N ILE A 242 2.32 -17.64 -19.74
CA ILE A 242 3.24 -16.51 -19.50
C ILE A 242 3.66 -15.87 -20.84
N PRO A 243 3.34 -14.58 -21.09
CA PRO A 243 3.86 -13.88 -22.25
C PRO A 243 5.37 -13.69 -22.16
N ARG A 244 6.08 -13.77 -23.30
CA ARG A 244 7.55 -13.57 -23.36
C ARG A 244 8.02 -12.21 -22.79
N SER A 245 7.19 -11.17 -22.87
CA SER A 245 7.54 -9.89 -22.24
C SER A 245 7.42 -9.95 -20.71
N CYS A 246 6.54 -10.77 -20.16
CA CYS A 246 6.36 -10.94 -18.72
C CYS A 246 7.40 -11.86 -18.08
N SER A 247 7.95 -12.83 -18.82
CA SER A 247 9.03 -13.69 -18.30
C SER A 247 10.21 -12.89 -17.75
N ARG A 248 10.51 -11.74 -18.38
CA ARG A 248 11.53 -10.78 -17.95
C ARG A 248 11.31 -10.19 -16.57
N VAL A 249 10.07 -10.06 -16.10
CA VAL A 249 9.75 -9.55 -14.75
C VAL A 249 10.24 -10.53 -13.68
N PHE A 250 10.18 -11.83 -13.98
CA PHE A 250 10.57 -12.92 -13.09
C PHE A 250 12.07 -13.22 -13.10
N CYS A 251 12.85 -12.54 -13.95
CA CYS A 251 14.26 -12.85 -14.13
C CYS A 251 15.14 -11.74 -13.59
N GLU A 252 16.02 -12.07 -12.64
CA GLU A 252 17.00 -11.12 -12.10
C GLU A 252 18.00 -10.65 -13.17
N ASN A 253 18.44 -11.59 -14.02
CA ASN A 253 19.38 -11.35 -15.10
C ASN A 253 18.79 -11.87 -16.42
N TYR A 254 18.10 -10.98 -17.15
CA TYR A 254 17.57 -11.30 -18.47
C TYR A 254 18.56 -10.87 -19.55
N ASP A 255 19.18 -11.84 -20.22
CA ASP A 255 20.03 -11.56 -21.37
C ASP A 255 19.16 -11.28 -22.60
N THR A 256 19.20 -10.03 -23.08
CA THR A 256 18.46 -9.59 -24.27
C THR A 256 18.94 -10.25 -25.55
N ARG A 257 20.17 -10.79 -25.59
CA ARG A 257 20.75 -11.44 -26.77
C ARG A 257 20.32 -12.90 -26.91
N SER A 258 20.27 -13.64 -25.80
CA SER A 258 19.82 -15.04 -25.79
C SER A 258 18.34 -15.20 -25.48
N ALA A 259 17.65 -14.13 -25.07
CA ALA A 259 16.26 -14.15 -24.59
C ALA A 259 16.02 -15.17 -23.47
N ASN A 260 17.08 -15.47 -22.70
CA ASN A 260 17.08 -16.46 -21.63
C ASN A 260 17.39 -15.79 -20.29
N CYS A 261 16.83 -16.36 -19.25
CA CYS A 261 17.15 -15.99 -17.87
C CYS A 261 18.36 -16.80 -17.42
N THR A 262 19.43 -16.13 -17.01
CA THR A 262 20.68 -16.81 -16.63
C THR A 262 20.64 -17.40 -15.22
N MET A 263 19.53 -17.21 -14.49
CA MET A 263 19.24 -17.83 -13.19
C MET A 263 17.80 -18.36 -13.21
N PRO A 264 17.55 -19.67 -13.02
CA PRO A 264 16.21 -20.19 -12.86
C PRO A 264 15.64 -19.72 -11.51
N MET A 265 14.38 -19.30 -11.49
CA MET A 265 13.67 -18.98 -10.25
C MET A 265 13.80 -20.13 -9.25
N HIS A 266 14.03 -19.80 -7.98
CA HIS A 266 13.78 -20.71 -6.89
C HIS A 266 12.32 -21.19 -7.02
N ARG A 267 12.18 -22.51 -7.24
CA ARG A 267 10.91 -23.23 -7.36
C ARG A 267 9.95 -22.82 -6.24
N ARG A 268 8.94 -22.03 -6.57
CA ARG A 268 7.60 -21.98 -5.97
C ARG A 268 6.75 -21.02 -6.82
N LEU A 269 6.27 -21.55 -7.93
CA LEU A 269 5.00 -21.21 -8.56
C LEU A 269 4.16 -22.49 -8.50
#